data_AF-A0A7H4P0S7-F1
#
_entry.id   AF-A0A7H4P0S7-F1
#
_cell.length_a   1.000
_cell.length_b   1.000
_cell.length_c   1.000
_cell.angle_alpha   90.00
_cell.angle_beta   90.00
_cell.angle_gamma   90.00
#
_symmetry.space_group_name_H-M   'P 1'
#
loop_
_entity.id
_entity.type
_entity.pdbx_description
1 polymer ?
#
loop_
_entity_poly.entity_id
_entity_poly.type
_entity_poly.pdbx_seq_one_letter_code
_entity_poly.pdbx_strand_id
1 'polypeptide(L)'
;MDHQSIADLKDCPADLKGDAVVGAVVENAKFKLVYRVMDPDTAEWVARMSGTILVDDEVRKAKTDAVLTETIDSERTIRQAERFFTDSNMILNLPDFVSFIFTTKTLPSASLISPIRVRKRELEICTVSPAIAATAATINIALDFSEEETSPGPASTPDITTTRPDLFFDTDEKNTTTPNADKEENPSFAGLLKGE
;
A
#
# COMPACT_ATOMS: atom_id res chain seq x y z
N MET A 1 16.98 -3.99 4.36
CA MET A 1 17.77 -4.96 3.58
C MET A 1 16.92 -5.36 2.40
N ASP A 2 17.44 -5.16 1.21
CA ASP A 2 16.85 -5.46 -0.08
C ASP A 2 17.70 -6.54 -0.76
N HIS A 3 17.04 -7.53 -1.33
CA HIS A 3 17.65 -8.60 -2.13
C HIS A 3 16.70 -8.89 -3.28
N GLN A 4 17.25 -9.28 -4.43
CA GLN A 4 16.43 -9.53 -5.63
C GLN A 4 15.94 -10.96 -5.67
N SER A 5 16.71 -11.89 -5.11
CA SER A 5 16.42 -13.30 -5.09
C SER A 5 16.75 -13.95 -3.74
N ILE A 6 16.18 -15.13 -3.48
CA ILE A 6 16.60 -15.95 -2.34
C ILE A 6 18.02 -16.51 -2.51
N ALA A 7 18.49 -16.64 -3.76
CA ALA A 7 19.83 -17.11 -4.07
C ALA A 7 20.90 -16.12 -3.59
N ASP A 8 20.63 -14.82 -3.67
CA ASP A 8 21.54 -13.77 -3.17
C ASP A 8 21.80 -13.93 -1.66
N LEU A 9 20.80 -14.39 -0.89
CA LEU A 9 20.97 -14.65 0.54
C LEU A 9 21.72 -15.96 0.83
N LYS A 10 21.73 -16.89 -0.12
CA LYS A 10 22.46 -18.17 0.01
C LYS A 10 23.93 -18.04 -0.39
N ASP A 11 24.27 -17.03 -1.18
CA ASP A 11 25.64 -16.73 -1.59
C ASP A 11 26.42 -16.09 -0.43
N CYS A 12 26.90 -16.94 0.47
CA CYS A 12 27.69 -16.55 1.64
C CYS A 12 29.10 -17.14 1.57
N PRO A 13 30.12 -16.44 2.13
CA PRO A 13 31.48 -16.99 2.22
C PRO A 13 31.51 -18.28 3.04
N ALA A 14 32.53 -19.12 2.79
CA ALA A 14 32.60 -20.53 3.22
C ALA A 14 32.40 -20.80 4.73
N ASP A 15 32.54 -19.77 5.57
CA ASP A 15 32.39 -19.87 7.02
C ASP A 15 30.92 -19.87 7.49
N LEU A 16 29.95 -19.60 6.61
CA LEU A 16 28.54 -19.45 6.98
C LEU A 16 27.63 -20.33 6.13
N LYS A 17 26.70 -21.04 6.77
CA LYS A 17 25.71 -21.85 6.07
C LYS A 17 24.60 -20.95 5.54
N GLY A 18 24.49 -20.80 4.22
CA GLY A 18 23.51 -19.90 3.57
C GLY A 18 22.07 -20.12 4.05
N ASP A 19 21.64 -21.36 4.26
CA ASP A 19 20.28 -21.66 4.77
C ASP A 19 20.03 -21.10 6.18
N ALA A 20 21.07 -21.06 7.03
CA ALA A 20 20.95 -20.49 8.37
C ALA A 20 20.79 -18.96 8.33
N VAL A 21 21.46 -18.31 7.37
CA VAL A 21 21.34 -16.86 7.14
C VAL A 21 19.96 -16.50 6.64
N VAL A 22 19.45 -17.26 5.65
CA VAL A 22 18.09 -17.09 5.15
C VAL A 22 17.10 -17.22 6.28
N GLY A 23 17.18 -18.28 7.09
CA GLY A 23 16.32 -18.48 8.26
C GLY A 23 16.40 -17.29 9.22
N ALA A 24 17.61 -16.87 9.61
CA ALA A 24 17.81 -15.77 10.54
C ALA A 24 17.25 -14.44 10.02
N VAL A 25 17.50 -14.07 8.76
CA VAL A 25 16.99 -12.81 8.20
C VAL A 25 15.47 -12.83 8.11
N VAL A 26 14.91 -13.95 7.69
CA VAL A 26 13.48 -14.10 7.45
C VAL A 26 12.70 -14.17 8.76
N GLU A 27 13.20 -14.86 9.77
CA GLU A 27 12.53 -14.91 11.07
C GLU A 27 12.63 -13.57 11.82
N ASN A 28 13.78 -12.88 11.73
CA ASN A 28 13.99 -11.63 12.46
C ASN A 28 13.31 -10.42 11.81
N ALA A 29 13.11 -10.42 10.48
CA ALA A 29 12.48 -9.30 9.78
C ALA A 29 10.96 -9.24 10.04
N LYS A 30 10.52 -8.45 11.03
CA LYS A 30 9.09 -8.32 11.38
C LYS A 30 8.22 -7.73 10.27
N PHE A 31 8.83 -7.04 9.32
CA PHE A 31 8.20 -6.42 8.17
C PHE A 31 8.93 -6.87 6.91
N LYS A 32 8.20 -7.37 5.92
CA LYS A 32 8.74 -7.68 4.60
C LYS A 32 7.84 -7.09 3.54
N LEU A 33 8.48 -6.59 2.50
CA LEU A 33 7.83 -6.04 1.34
C LEU A 33 8.30 -6.85 0.14
N VAL A 34 7.37 -7.50 -0.55
CA VAL A 34 7.67 -8.32 -1.71
C VAL A 34 7.06 -7.69 -2.96
N TYR A 35 7.91 -7.35 -3.92
CA TYR A 35 7.50 -6.88 -5.24
C TYR A 35 7.42 -8.05 -6.22
N ARG A 36 7.15 -7.76 -7.51
CA ARG A 36 7.21 -8.77 -8.56
C ARG A 36 8.58 -9.46 -8.56
N VAL A 37 8.55 -10.78 -8.49
CA VAL A 37 9.74 -11.64 -8.59
C VAL A 37 9.77 -12.29 -9.97
N MET A 38 10.95 -12.48 -10.54
CA MET A 38 11.12 -13.15 -11.84
C MET A 38 11.42 -14.64 -11.71
N ASP A 39 12.06 -15.05 -10.62
CA ASP A 39 12.44 -16.42 -10.34
C ASP A 39 11.27 -17.22 -9.73
N PRO A 40 10.83 -18.34 -10.36
CA PRO A 40 9.73 -19.15 -9.85
C PRO A 40 10.02 -19.76 -8.47
N ASP A 41 11.27 -20.14 -8.20
CA ASP A 41 11.64 -20.78 -6.93
C ASP A 41 11.51 -19.79 -5.76
N THR A 42 11.95 -18.55 -5.96
CA THR A 42 11.76 -17.46 -5.00
C THR A 42 10.27 -17.14 -4.81
N ALA A 43 9.47 -17.17 -5.88
CA ALA A 43 8.02 -16.93 -5.79
C ALA A 43 7.28 -18.03 -5.02
N GLU A 44 7.62 -19.30 -5.23
CA GLU A 44 7.09 -20.42 -4.44
C GLU A 44 7.48 -20.29 -2.97
N TRP A 45 8.71 -19.90 -2.70
CA TRP A 45 9.18 -19.69 -1.33
C TRP A 45 8.38 -18.59 -0.60
N VAL A 46 8.10 -17.47 -1.27
CA VAL A 46 7.24 -16.40 -0.72
C VAL A 46 5.79 -16.87 -0.57
N ALA A 47 5.26 -17.62 -1.55
CA ALA A 47 3.91 -18.16 -1.48
C ALA A 47 3.75 -19.08 -0.26
N ARG A 48 4.74 -19.93 0.01
CA ARG A 48 4.78 -20.77 1.21
C ARG A 48 4.83 -19.95 2.51
N MET A 49 5.51 -18.79 2.51
CA MET A 49 5.51 -17.88 3.66
C MET A 49 4.12 -17.29 3.94
N SER A 50 3.29 -17.12 2.91
CA SER A 50 1.92 -16.61 3.08
C SER A 50 0.97 -17.58 3.77
N GLY A 51 1.35 -18.86 3.88
CA GLY A 51 0.52 -19.93 4.41
C GLY A 51 -0.43 -20.53 3.38
N THR A 52 -1.12 -21.60 3.77
CA THR A 52 -2.12 -22.30 2.95
C THR A 52 -3.54 -22.02 3.45
N ILE A 53 -4.46 -21.95 2.52
CA ILE A 53 -5.90 -21.83 2.73
C ILE A 53 -6.62 -22.98 2.02
N LEU A 54 -7.77 -23.35 2.55
CA LEU A 54 -8.65 -24.34 1.95
C LEU A 54 -9.65 -23.62 1.04
N VAL A 55 -9.72 -24.04 -0.23
CA VAL A 55 -10.62 -23.52 -1.25
C VAL A 55 -11.55 -24.63 -1.71
N ASP A 56 -12.84 -24.36 -1.75
CA ASP A 56 -13.83 -25.31 -2.25
C ASP A 56 -13.93 -25.20 -3.78
N ASP A 57 -13.44 -26.22 -4.47
CA ASP A 57 -13.58 -26.40 -5.90
C ASP A 57 -14.91 -27.08 -6.23
N GLU A 58 -15.78 -26.36 -6.92
CA GLU A 58 -17.01 -26.91 -7.48
C GLU A 58 -16.75 -27.51 -8.86
N VAL A 59 -17.02 -28.81 -9.02
CA VAL A 59 -17.00 -29.47 -10.32
C VAL A 59 -18.43 -29.76 -10.76
N ARG A 60 -18.81 -29.22 -11.93
CA ARG A 60 -20.07 -29.56 -12.62
C ARG A 60 -19.77 -30.53 -13.75
N LYS A 61 -20.57 -31.58 -13.87
CA LYS A 61 -20.47 -32.54 -14.97
C LYS A 61 -21.51 -32.18 -16.02
N ALA A 62 -21.08 -31.98 -17.27
CA ALA A 62 -21.98 -31.92 -18.42
C ALA A 62 -21.95 -33.28 -19.10
N LYS A 63 -23.13 -33.84 -19.40
CA LYS A 63 -23.27 -35.11 -20.13
C LYS A 63 -23.89 -34.82 -21.48
N THR A 64 -23.33 -35.39 -22.53
CA THR A 64 -23.89 -35.32 -23.88
C THR A 64 -24.80 -36.51 -24.10
N ASP A 65 -26.06 -36.26 -24.47
CA ASP A 65 -27.03 -37.31 -24.77
C ASP A 65 -26.83 -37.87 -26.19
N ALA A 66 -27.48 -38.98 -26.53
CA ALA A 66 -27.33 -39.68 -27.82
C ALA A 66 -27.68 -38.83 -29.06
N VAL A 67 -28.38 -37.69 -28.85
CA VAL A 67 -28.73 -36.69 -29.88
C VAL A 67 -27.73 -35.52 -29.91
N LEU A 68 -26.57 -35.65 -29.27
CA LEU A 68 -25.51 -34.61 -29.16
C LEU A 68 -25.95 -33.32 -28.45
N THR A 69 -27.08 -33.32 -27.77
CA THR A 69 -27.47 -32.23 -26.86
C THR A 69 -26.70 -32.36 -25.55
N GLU A 70 -25.99 -31.29 -25.17
CA GLU A 70 -25.36 -31.17 -23.85
C GLU A 70 -26.43 -30.90 -22.79
N THR A 71 -26.64 -31.86 -21.90
CA THR A 71 -27.46 -31.70 -20.71
C THR A 71 -26.54 -31.52 -19.51
N ILE A 72 -26.68 -30.39 -18.81
CA ILE A 72 -25.96 -30.13 -17.56
C ILE A 72 -26.57 -31.05 -16.50
N ASP A 73 -25.77 -31.97 -15.98
CA ASP A 73 -26.22 -32.90 -14.96
C ASP A 73 -26.44 -32.15 -13.63
N SER A 74 -27.49 -32.50 -12.88
CA SER A 74 -27.86 -31.78 -11.65
C SER A 74 -26.97 -32.13 -10.44
N GLU A 75 -26.02 -33.04 -10.61
CA GLU A 75 -25.06 -33.42 -9.58
C GLU A 75 -23.89 -32.42 -9.49
N ARG A 76 -23.76 -31.80 -8.32
CA ARG A 76 -22.61 -30.94 -7.95
C ARG A 76 -21.69 -31.72 -7.02
N THR A 77 -20.42 -31.86 -7.39
CA THR A 77 -19.40 -32.39 -6.47
C THR A 77 -18.56 -31.22 -5.94
N ILE A 78 -18.47 -31.07 -4.62
CA ILE A 78 -17.59 -30.10 -3.96
C ILE A 78 -16.33 -30.85 -3.52
N ARG A 79 -15.17 -30.37 -3.95
CA ARG A 79 -13.87 -30.87 -3.51
C ARG A 79 -13.15 -29.75 -2.78
N GLN A 80 -12.54 -30.03 -1.64
CA GLN A 80 -11.73 -29.06 -0.93
C GLN A 80 -10.27 -29.23 -1.38
N ALA A 81 -9.65 -28.15 -1.85
CA ALA A 81 -8.26 -28.12 -2.29
C ALA A 81 -7.46 -27.13 -1.44
N GLU A 82 -6.19 -27.43 -1.20
CA GLU A 82 -5.26 -26.52 -0.52
C GLU A 82 -4.57 -25.63 -1.55
N ARG A 83 -4.54 -24.31 -1.28
CA ARG A 83 -3.83 -23.31 -2.09
C ARG A 83 -3.09 -22.35 -1.18
N PHE A 84 -1.99 -21.76 -1.64
CA PHE A 84 -1.36 -20.67 -0.92
C PHE A 84 -2.29 -19.44 -0.82
N PHE A 85 -2.22 -18.72 0.31
CA PHE A 85 -2.99 -17.50 0.50
C PHE A 85 -2.60 -16.43 -0.54
N THR A 86 -1.30 -16.26 -0.77
CA THR A 86 -0.75 -15.55 -1.91
C THR A 86 -0.06 -16.56 -2.82
N ASP A 87 -0.63 -16.77 -4.01
CA ASP A 87 -0.11 -17.75 -4.96
C ASP A 87 1.19 -17.27 -5.62
N SER A 88 2.06 -18.21 -6.00
CA SER A 88 3.26 -17.95 -6.79
C SER A 88 2.93 -17.20 -8.08
N ASN A 89 1.82 -17.56 -8.73
CA ASN A 89 1.36 -16.87 -9.93
C ASN A 89 1.00 -15.40 -9.67
N MET A 90 0.48 -15.07 -8.48
CA MET A 90 0.18 -13.69 -8.11
C MET A 90 1.46 -12.87 -7.91
N ILE A 91 2.50 -13.50 -7.36
CA ILE A 91 3.80 -12.86 -7.12
C ILE A 91 4.58 -12.66 -8.43
N LEU A 92 4.54 -13.65 -9.33
CA LEU A 92 5.21 -13.58 -10.65
C LEU A 92 4.57 -12.54 -11.57
N ASN A 93 3.25 -12.37 -11.49
CA ASN A 93 2.50 -11.45 -12.35
C ASN A 93 2.06 -10.17 -11.64
N LEU A 94 2.78 -9.78 -10.58
CA LEU A 94 2.44 -8.59 -9.81
C LEU A 94 2.57 -7.33 -10.69
N PRO A 95 1.56 -6.44 -10.72
CA PRO A 95 1.66 -5.18 -11.44
C PRO A 95 2.77 -4.28 -10.88
N ASP A 96 3.28 -3.39 -11.72
CA ASP A 96 4.24 -2.37 -11.29
C ASP A 96 3.62 -1.50 -10.17
N PHE A 97 4.45 -1.11 -9.21
CA PHE A 97 4.05 -0.32 -8.03
C PHE A 97 3.12 -1.03 -7.04
N VAL A 98 2.79 -2.31 -7.24
CA VAL A 98 2.09 -3.12 -6.25
C VAL A 98 3.11 -3.98 -5.50
N SER A 99 2.85 -4.22 -4.22
CA SER A 99 3.68 -5.06 -3.35
C SER A 99 2.81 -5.84 -2.37
N PHE A 100 3.31 -6.98 -1.90
CA PHE A 100 2.73 -7.67 -0.75
C PHE A 100 3.49 -7.30 0.53
N ILE A 101 2.73 -6.87 1.53
CA ILE A 101 3.24 -6.57 2.86
C ILE A 101 3.03 -7.79 3.74
N PHE A 102 4.11 -8.33 4.30
CA PHE A 102 4.07 -9.34 5.33
C PHE A 102 4.38 -8.70 6.68
N THR A 103 3.49 -8.90 7.64
CA THR A 103 3.68 -8.48 9.03
C THR A 103 3.55 -9.69 9.95
N THR A 104 3.96 -9.55 11.21
CA THR A 104 3.83 -10.63 12.20
C THR A 104 2.42 -10.81 12.76
N LYS A 105 1.53 -9.82 12.59
CA LYS A 105 0.21 -9.80 13.24
C LYS A 105 -0.94 -10.03 12.28
N THR A 106 -0.76 -9.69 11.01
CA THR A 106 -1.82 -9.72 10.00
C THR A 106 -1.45 -10.64 8.86
N LEU A 107 -2.48 -11.15 8.17
CA LEU A 107 -2.28 -11.82 6.90
C LEU A 107 -1.60 -10.87 5.89
N PRO A 108 -0.89 -11.43 4.89
CA PRO A 108 -0.28 -10.63 3.85
C PRO A 108 -1.31 -9.74 3.15
N SER A 109 -0.97 -8.49 2.86
CA SER A 109 -1.87 -7.57 2.18
C SER A 109 -1.21 -6.95 0.96
N ALA A 110 -1.98 -6.77 -0.11
CA ALA A 110 -1.51 -6.03 -1.27
C ALA A 110 -1.52 -4.53 -0.95
N SER A 111 -0.43 -3.85 -1.28
CA SER A 111 -0.25 -2.41 -1.10
C SER A 111 0.26 -1.76 -2.38
N LEU A 112 -0.37 -0.65 -2.75
CA LEU A 112 0.07 0.21 -3.85
C LEU A 112 1.06 1.25 -3.32
N ILE A 113 2.21 1.33 -3.96
CA ILE A 113 3.27 2.26 -3.61
C ILE A 113 3.39 3.28 -4.73
N SER A 114 2.88 4.49 -4.49
CA SER A 114 3.02 5.60 -5.43
C SER A 114 4.28 6.40 -5.10
N PRO A 115 5.34 6.34 -5.92
CA PRO A 115 6.55 7.12 -5.66
C PRO A 115 6.26 8.61 -5.87
N ILE A 116 6.60 9.42 -4.85
CA ILE A 116 6.52 10.88 -4.95
C ILE A 116 7.62 11.37 -5.88
N ARG A 117 7.24 11.85 -7.06
CA ARG A 117 8.19 12.40 -8.04
C ARG A 117 8.67 13.77 -7.57
N VAL A 118 9.88 13.82 -7.03
CA VAL A 118 10.52 15.08 -6.64
C VAL A 118 11.45 15.60 -7.74
N ARG A 119 11.40 16.91 -8.01
CA ARG A 119 12.43 17.58 -8.81
C ARG A 119 13.54 18.04 -7.88
N LYS A 120 14.76 17.56 -8.10
CA LYS A 120 15.93 18.06 -7.36
C LYS A 120 16.05 19.55 -7.63
N ARG A 121 16.02 20.35 -6.57
CA ARG A 121 16.33 21.79 -6.58
C ARG A 121 17.47 22.01 -5.60
N GLU A 122 18.32 22.98 -5.90
CA GLU A 122 19.32 23.44 -4.95
C GLU A 122 18.61 23.93 -3.70
N LEU A 123 19.12 23.52 -2.54
CA LEU A 123 18.55 23.88 -1.26
C LEU A 123 18.92 25.34 -1.00
N GLU A 124 17.93 26.23 -1.00
CA GLU A 124 18.16 27.63 -0.64
C GLU A 124 18.48 27.69 0.85
N ILE A 125 19.78 27.75 1.15
CA ILE A 125 20.27 27.94 2.51
C ILE A 125 20.03 29.41 2.84
N CYS A 126 18.92 29.71 3.52
CA CYS A 126 18.69 31.01 4.11
C CYS A 126 19.70 31.24 5.23
N THR A 127 20.84 31.84 4.91
CA THR A 127 21.78 32.31 5.92
C THR A 127 21.19 33.54 6.60
N VAL A 128 20.93 33.43 7.91
CA VAL A 128 20.49 34.58 8.69
C VAL A 128 21.65 35.59 8.73
N SER A 129 21.39 36.81 8.28
CA SER A 129 22.37 37.90 8.38
C SER A 129 22.81 38.05 9.84
N PRO A 130 24.11 38.20 10.13
CA PRO A 130 24.62 38.33 11.50
C PRO A 130 23.99 39.50 12.27
N ALA A 131 23.47 40.52 11.58
CA ALA A 131 22.72 41.62 12.22
C ALA A 131 21.36 41.18 12.78
N ILE A 132 20.67 40.25 12.11
CA ILE A 132 19.39 39.69 12.56
C ILE A 132 19.64 38.64 13.65
N ALA A 133 20.70 37.84 13.54
CA ALA A 133 21.13 36.91 14.58
C ALA A 133 21.50 37.62 15.89
N ALA A 134 22.13 38.80 15.82
CA ALA A 134 22.45 39.61 16.99
C ALA A 134 21.23 40.27 17.66
N THR A 135 20.12 40.43 16.93
CA THR A 135 18.86 41.02 17.43
C THR A 135 17.84 39.94 17.84
N ALA A 136 18.08 38.69 17.45
CA ALA A 136 17.24 37.56 17.81
C ALA A 136 17.37 37.28 19.32
N ALA A 137 16.23 37.24 20.01
CA ALA A 137 16.20 36.88 21.42
C ALA A 137 16.68 35.44 21.61
N THR A 138 17.70 35.24 22.45
CA THR A 138 18.15 33.90 22.85
C THR A 138 17.08 33.23 23.70
N ILE A 139 16.24 32.39 23.09
CA ILE A 139 15.33 31.53 23.83
C ILE A 139 16.13 30.30 24.24
N ASN A 140 16.64 30.30 25.47
CA ASN A 140 17.18 29.10 26.09
C ASN A 140 16.00 28.17 26.40
N ILE A 141 15.68 27.28 25.47
CA ILE A 141 14.82 26.14 25.79
C ILE A 141 15.70 25.19 26.60
N ALA A 142 15.52 25.18 27.91
CA ALA A 142 16.08 24.15 28.76
C ALA A 142 15.43 22.82 28.37
N LEU A 143 16.11 22.04 27.53
CA LEU A 143 15.76 20.64 27.31
C LEU A 143 16.34 19.85 28.48
N ASP A 144 15.51 19.62 29.48
CA ASP A 144 15.81 18.77 30.63
C ASP A 144 15.77 17.31 30.20
N PHE A 145 16.93 16.65 30.16
CA PHE A 145 17.09 15.23 29.85
C PHE A 145 17.44 14.42 31.11
N SER A 146 16.87 14.77 32.26
CA SER A 146 16.97 13.94 33.46
C SER A 146 15.81 12.93 33.51
N GLU A 147 16.14 11.65 33.27
CA GLU A 147 15.25 10.53 33.62
C GLU A 147 15.33 10.29 35.13
N GLU A 148 14.45 10.93 35.91
CA GLU A 148 14.04 10.42 37.22
C GLU A 148 12.52 10.58 37.40
N GLU A 149 11.83 9.44 37.49
CA GLU A 149 10.43 9.32 37.90
C GLU A 149 10.27 9.77 39.37
N THR A 150 9.42 10.77 39.65
CA THR A 150 8.49 10.84 40.81
C THR A 150 7.51 12.04 40.70
N SER A 151 6.24 11.74 40.38
CA SER A 151 4.91 12.30 40.79
C SER A 151 4.76 13.59 41.66
N PRO A 152 3.57 14.25 41.76
CA PRO A 152 2.76 14.97 40.76
C PRO A 152 2.39 16.44 41.16
N GLY A 153 2.39 17.39 40.19
CA GLY A 153 1.61 18.66 40.18
C GLY A 153 2.16 19.91 40.92
N PRO A 154 1.71 21.16 40.61
CA PRO A 154 0.61 21.56 39.71
C PRO A 154 1.06 22.33 38.44
N ALA A 155 0.13 22.38 37.49
CA ALA A 155 0.26 22.88 36.13
C ALA A 155 0.59 24.39 36.02
N SER A 156 1.47 24.72 35.07
CA SER A 156 1.40 25.98 34.33
C SER A 156 1.49 25.66 32.85
N THR A 157 0.39 25.89 32.14
CA THR A 157 0.25 25.76 30.69
C THR A 157 0.79 27.03 30.02
N PRO A 158 1.75 26.94 29.09
CA PRO A 158 1.86 27.92 28.02
C PRO A 158 1.01 27.46 26.84
N ASP A 159 -0.04 28.23 26.52
CA ASP A 159 -0.86 28.09 25.32
C ASP A 159 0.03 28.09 24.06
N ILE A 160 0.16 26.94 23.41
CA ILE A 160 0.61 26.85 22.02
C ILE A 160 -0.54 26.24 21.22
N THR A 161 -1.53 27.07 20.93
CA THR A 161 -2.39 26.86 19.77
C THR A 161 -2.42 28.17 19.01
N THR A 162 -1.44 28.36 18.13
CA THR A 162 -1.60 29.24 16.98
C THR A 162 -1.32 28.39 15.75
N THR A 163 -2.35 27.70 15.32
CA THR A 163 -2.42 27.12 13.98
C THR A 163 -2.30 28.30 13.00
N ARG A 164 -1.16 28.42 12.30
CA ARG A 164 -1.07 29.29 11.13
C ARG A 164 -1.92 28.66 10.03
N PRO A 165 -2.98 29.34 9.55
CA PRO A 165 -3.88 28.75 8.55
C PRO A 165 -3.27 28.68 7.13
N ASP A 166 -2.14 29.34 6.86
CA ASP A 166 -1.63 29.55 5.49
C ASP A 166 -0.89 28.34 4.86
N LEU A 167 -1.02 27.12 5.41
CA LEU A 167 -0.38 25.91 4.86
C LEU A 167 -1.37 24.89 4.28
N PHE A 168 -2.65 25.24 4.16
CA PHE A 168 -3.63 24.44 3.46
C PHE A 168 -4.04 25.14 2.16
N PHE A 169 -3.98 24.41 1.06
CA PHE A 169 -4.38 24.90 -0.26
C PHE A 169 -5.82 25.43 -0.21
N ASP A 170 -5.99 26.72 -0.51
CA ASP A 170 -7.31 27.30 -0.75
C ASP A 170 -8.01 26.53 -1.86
N THR A 171 -8.95 25.69 -1.45
CA THR A 171 -10.08 25.31 -2.28
C THR A 171 -11.17 26.28 -1.89
N ASP A 172 -11.49 27.23 -2.76
CA ASP A 172 -12.88 27.50 -3.08
C ASP A 172 -13.04 28.50 -4.24
N GLU A 173 -14.00 28.14 -5.07
CA GLU A 173 -14.61 28.95 -6.09
C GLU A 173 -15.05 30.32 -5.55
N LYS A 174 -14.96 31.36 -6.38
CA LYS A 174 -15.95 32.45 -6.32
C LYS A 174 -16.24 33.05 -7.69
N ASN A 175 -17.48 32.83 -8.11
CA ASN A 175 -18.21 33.53 -9.16
C ASN A 175 -18.16 35.06 -9.02
N THR A 176 -18.06 35.78 -10.15
CA THR A 176 -18.71 37.10 -10.32
C THR A 176 -19.01 37.40 -11.81
N THR A 177 -20.25 37.11 -12.21
CA THR A 177 -21.24 37.76 -13.12
C THR A 177 -20.76 39.05 -13.86
N THR A 178 -21.03 39.33 -15.16
CA THR A 178 -22.32 39.46 -15.93
C THR A 178 -22.02 39.97 -17.39
N PRO A 179 -23.01 40.26 -18.27
CA PRO A 179 -23.91 39.38 -19.04
C PRO A 179 -23.63 39.43 -20.57
N ASN A 180 -24.17 38.51 -21.37
CA ASN A 180 -24.73 38.87 -22.69
C ASN A 180 -25.65 37.77 -23.21
N ALA A 181 -26.77 38.25 -23.73
CA ALA A 181 -27.89 37.50 -24.26
C ALA A 181 -27.54 36.83 -25.60
N ASP A 182 -28.11 35.66 -25.86
CA ASP A 182 -29.09 35.45 -26.95
C ASP A 182 -29.19 33.97 -27.33
N LYS A 183 -30.46 33.48 -27.33
CA LYS A 183 -31.03 32.39 -28.17
C LYS A 183 -30.58 30.97 -27.87
N GLU A 184 -31.39 29.93 -28.01
CA GLU A 184 -32.82 29.64 -28.15
C GLU A 184 -32.87 28.09 -28.05
N GLU A 185 -33.96 27.56 -27.51
CA GLU A 185 -34.50 26.20 -27.75
C GLU A 185 -33.62 24.95 -27.49
N ASN A 186 -33.94 24.26 -26.40
CA ASN A 186 -34.16 22.81 -26.46
C ASN A 186 -35.67 22.56 -26.55
N PRO A 187 -36.09 21.53 -27.30
CA PRO A 187 -37.00 20.61 -26.64
C PRO A 187 -36.61 19.14 -26.83
N SER A 188 -36.79 18.45 -25.70
CA SER A 188 -36.96 17.02 -25.51
C SER A 188 -37.72 16.31 -26.62
N PHE A 189 -37.19 15.18 -27.10
CA PHE A 189 -37.97 14.17 -27.81
C PHE A 189 -38.22 12.98 -26.89
N ALA A 190 -39.43 12.94 -26.33
CA ALA A 190 -40.07 11.72 -25.88
C ALA A 190 -40.81 11.10 -27.07
N GLY A 191 -40.62 9.81 -27.33
CA GLY A 191 -41.46 9.02 -28.23
C GLY A 191 -41.09 7.54 -28.13
N LEU A 192 -41.88 6.74 -27.40
CA LEU A 192 -43.09 6.06 -27.88
C LEU A 192 -42.72 4.66 -28.42
N LEU A 193 -43.11 3.61 -27.68
CA LEU A 193 -43.96 2.52 -28.18
C LEU A 193 -44.09 1.42 -27.11
N LYS A 194 -45.25 1.42 -26.45
CA LYS A 194 -45.85 0.28 -25.78
C LYS A 194 -47.30 0.23 -26.25
N GLY A 195 -47.74 -0.92 -26.77
CA GLY A 195 -49.15 -1.32 -26.89
C GLY A 195 -49.67 -1.50 -28.33
N GLU A 196 -49.68 -2.75 -28.80
CA GLU A 196 -50.89 -3.58 -28.96
C GLU A 196 -50.52 -5.06 -28.86
#